data_AF-A0A5B7A9M2-F1
#
_entry.id   AF-A0A5B7A9M2-F1
#
_cell.length_a   1.000
_cell.length_b   1.000
_cell.length_c   1.000
_cell.angle_alpha   90.00
_cell.angle_beta   90.00
_cell.angle_gamma   90.00
#
_symmetry.space_group_name_H-M   'P 1'
#
loop_
_entity.id
_entity.type
_entity.pdbx_description
1 polymer ?
#
loop_
_entity_poly.entity_id
_entity_poly.type
_entity_poly.pdbx_seq_one_letter_code
_entity_poly.pdbx_strand_id
1 'polypeptide(L)'
;PTVKDLVKITVIQSGDHILNTFDERISSFAEQKFQRDGIEVLTGCRVVSVSDKLINMKMKSNEEVFSIPHGLVVWSTGIGTRPVVRDFMEHIGQGHRRVLMTDEWLRVKGCENVYALGDCA
;
A
#
# COMPACT_ATOMS: atom_id res chain seq x y z
N PRO A 1 -20.97 -20.17 12.95
CA PRO A 1 -20.98 -19.00 13.86
C PRO A 1 -22.14 -18.06 13.50
N THR A 2 -22.88 -17.56 14.49
CA THR A 2 -24.13 -16.80 14.30
C THR A 2 -23.96 -15.44 13.61
N VAL A 3 -22.76 -14.86 13.61
CA VAL A 3 -22.48 -13.55 13.00
C VAL A 3 -21.91 -13.64 11.58
N LYS A 4 -21.67 -14.83 11.04
CA LYS A 4 -20.99 -15.03 9.75
C LYS A 4 -21.63 -14.22 8.63
N ASP A 5 -22.96 -14.26 8.55
CA ASP A 5 -23.72 -13.64 7.47
C ASP A 5 -23.93 -12.13 7.67
N LEU A 6 -23.49 -11.57 8.80
CA LEU A 6 -23.51 -10.13 9.10
C LEU A 6 -22.19 -9.44 8.76
N VAL A 7 -21.14 -10.20 8.45
CA VAL A 7 -19.81 -9.67 8.15
C VAL A 7 -19.67 -9.43 6.65
N LYS A 8 -19.19 -8.23 6.29
CA LYS A 8 -18.77 -7.88 4.94
C LYS A 8 -17.27 -7.59 4.93
N ILE A 9 -16.56 -8.15 3.95
CA ILE A 9 -15.14 -7.89 3.72
C ILE A 9 -15.00 -7.21 2.36
N THR A 10 -14.29 -6.08 2.35
CA THR A 10 -13.99 -5.33 1.14
C THR A 10 -12.48 -5.08 1.06
N VAL A 11 -11.86 -5.48 -0.05
CA VAL A 11 -10.46 -5.18 -0.40
C VAL A 11 -10.46 -3.96 -1.33
N ILE A 12 -9.73 -2.91 -0.97
CA ILE A 12 -9.64 -1.68 -1.75
C ILE A 12 -8.24 -1.58 -2.35
N GLN A 13 -8.17 -1.33 -3.65
CA GLN A 13 -6.93 -1.25 -4.42
C GLN A 13 -6.94 -0.05 -5.36
N SER A 14 -5.87 0.75 -5.33
CA SER A 14 -5.76 1.95 -6.18
C SER A 14 -5.39 1.65 -7.63
N GLY A 15 -4.75 0.50 -7.87
CA GLY A 15 -4.45 0.00 -9.21
C GLY A 15 -5.66 -0.68 -9.85
N ASP A 16 -5.55 -1.02 -11.13
CA ASP A 16 -6.66 -1.58 -11.89
C ASP A 16 -6.90 -3.07 -11.52
N HIS A 17 -5.90 -3.73 -10.93
CA HIS A 17 -5.96 -5.09 -10.39
C HIS A 17 -5.23 -5.24 -9.04
N ILE A 18 -5.62 -6.27 -8.28
CA ILE A 18 -4.79 -6.77 -7.16
C ILE A 18 -3.60 -7.57 -7.70
N LEU A 19 -2.56 -7.78 -6.87
CA LEU A 19 -1.38 -8.57 -7.24
C LEU A 19 -0.72 -8.09 -8.55
N ASN A 20 -0.65 -6.76 -8.76
CA ASN A 20 -0.19 -6.11 -9.99
C ASN A 20 1.28 -6.37 -10.37
N THR A 21 2.04 -7.07 -9.54
CA THR A 21 3.39 -7.56 -9.86
C THR A 21 3.38 -8.89 -10.60
N PHE A 22 2.24 -9.57 -10.66
CA PHE A 22 2.03 -10.85 -11.34
C PHE A 22 1.35 -10.66 -12.70
N ASP A 23 1.34 -11.74 -13.50
CA ASP A 23 0.59 -11.83 -14.76
C ASP A 23 -0.91 -11.61 -14.50
N GLU A 24 -1.59 -10.91 -15.42
CA GLU A 24 -3.01 -10.55 -15.32
C GLU A 24 -3.93 -11.76 -15.09
N ARG A 25 -3.56 -12.95 -15.58
CA ARG A 25 -4.32 -14.18 -15.33
C ARG A 25 -4.34 -14.56 -13.85
N ILE A 26 -3.25 -14.31 -13.13
CA ILE A 26 -3.15 -14.57 -11.68
C ILE A 26 -4.02 -13.58 -10.91
N SER A 27 -3.93 -12.29 -11.25
CA SER A 27 -4.78 -11.24 -10.68
C SER A 27 -6.26 -11.55 -10.90
N SER A 28 -6.65 -11.81 -12.15
CA SER A 28 -8.02 -12.18 -12.54
C SER A 28 -8.52 -13.40 -11.76
N PHE A 29 -7.70 -14.45 -11.64
CA PHE A 29 -8.06 -15.64 -10.89
C PHE A 29 -8.29 -15.33 -9.40
N ALA A 30 -7.41 -14.53 -8.78
CA ALA A 30 -7.52 -14.15 -7.38
C ALA A 30 -8.76 -13.29 -7.11
N GLU A 31 -9.06 -12.31 -7.98
CA GLU A 31 -10.25 -11.46 -7.91
C GLU A 31 -11.54 -12.30 -7.99
N GLN A 32 -11.61 -13.21 -8.96
CA GLN A 32 -12.75 -14.13 -9.08
C GLN A 32 -12.87 -15.07 -7.88
N LYS A 33 -11.76 -15.51 -7.30
CA LYS A 33 -11.77 -16.34 -6.08
C LYS A 33 -12.34 -15.57 -4.90
N PHE A 34 -11.87 -14.33 -4.69
CA PHE A 34 -12.38 -13.45 -3.63
C PHE A 34 -13.88 -13.17 -3.79
N GLN A 35 -14.35 -12.89 -5.01
CA GLN A 35 -15.78 -12.71 -5.27
C GLN A 35 -16.59 -13.98 -4.92
N ARG A 36 -16.11 -15.18 -5.29
CA ARG A 36 -16.76 -16.46 -4.93
C ARG A 36 -16.80 -16.70 -3.42
N ASP A 37 -15.82 -16.17 -2.68
CA ASP A 37 -15.75 -16.26 -1.22
C ASP A 37 -16.57 -15.17 -0.50
N GLY A 38 -17.25 -14.30 -1.24
CA GLY A 38 -18.05 -13.19 -0.69
C GLY A 38 -17.21 -11.96 -0.30
N ILE A 39 -15.98 -11.86 -0.79
CA ILE A 39 -15.09 -10.71 -0.60
C ILE A 39 -15.28 -9.76 -1.78
N GLU A 40 -15.68 -8.52 -1.48
CA GLU A 40 -15.78 -7.46 -2.48
C GLU A 40 -14.38 -6.91 -2.80
N VAL A 41 -14.05 -6.77 -4.07
CA VAL A 41 -12.77 -6.21 -4.52
C VAL A 41 -13.05 -4.93 -5.29
N LEU A 42 -12.67 -3.78 -4.72
CA LEU A 42 -12.80 -2.46 -5.30
C LEU A 42 -11.44 -2.01 -5.86
N THR A 43 -11.20 -2.25 -7.14
CA THR A 43 -10.02 -1.77 -7.87
C THR A 43 -10.26 -0.37 -8.44
N GLY A 44 -9.19 0.30 -8.88
CA GLY A 44 -9.24 1.67 -9.38
C GLY A 44 -9.72 2.70 -8.34
N CYS A 45 -9.72 2.33 -7.06
CA CYS A 45 -10.26 3.12 -5.97
C CYS A 45 -9.15 3.53 -5.02
N ARG A 46 -8.93 4.83 -4.85
CA ARG A 46 -7.91 5.37 -3.94
C ARG A 46 -8.57 5.87 -2.67
N VAL A 47 -8.13 5.36 -1.52
CA VAL A 47 -8.54 5.93 -0.22
C VAL A 47 -7.96 7.33 -0.07
N VAL A 48 -8.82 8.29 0.25
CA VAL A 48 -8.47 9.71 0.46
C VAL A 48 -8.40 10.03 1.95
N SER A 49 -9.34 9.50 2.74
CA SER A 49 -9.33 9.67 4.19
C SER A 49 -10.10 8.56 4.90
N VAL A 50 -9.74 8.33 6.15
CA VAL A 50 -10.42 7.38 7.05
C VAL A 50 -10.94 8.18 8.23
N SER A 51 -12.23 8.07 8.52
CA SER A 51 -12.86 8.59 9.72
C SER A 51 -13.25 7.44 10.65
N ASP A 52 -13.79 7.77 11.83
CA ASP A 52 -14.23 6.80 12.84
C ASP A 52 -15.17 5.71 12.28
N LYS A 53 -16.06 6.07 11.34
CA LYS A 53 -17.10 5.17 10.83
C LYS A 53 -17.11 4.98 9.32
N LEU A 54 -16.37 5.79 8.57
CA LEU A 54 -16.40 5.81 7.12
C LEU A 54 -14.99 5.81 6.56
N ILE A 55 -14.82 5.15 5.41
CA ILE A 55 -13.64 5.30 4.56
C ILE A 55 -14.07 6.03 3.28
N ASN A 56 -13.40 7.15 2.99
CA ASN A 56 -13.67 7.96 1.81
C ASN A 56 -12.69 7.58 0.71
N MET A 57 -13.22 7.30 -0.47
CA MET A 57 -12.45 6.85 -1.63
C MET A 57 -12.76 7.71 -2.84
N LYS A 58 -11.81 7.75 -3.77
CA LYS A 58 -11.92 8.41 -5.06
C LYS A 58 -11.73 7.39 -6.17
N MET A 59 -12.67 7.30 -7.09
CA MET A 59 -12.53 6.48 -8.30
C MET A 59 -11.57 7.14 -9.28
N LYS A 60 -10.56 6.40 -9.74
CA LYS A 60 -9.54 6.88 -10.68
C LYS A 60 -10.13 7.17 -12.07
N SER A 61 -11.24 6.52 -12.45
CA SER A 61 -11.85 6.62 -13.78
C SER A 61 -12.57 7.95 -14.01
N ASN A 62 -13.30 8.45 -13.03
CA ASN A 62 -14.17 9.63 -13.15
C ASN A 62 -13.98 10.65 -12.02
N GLU A 63 -13.00 10.43 -11.14
CA GLU A 63 -12.68 11.29 -9.99
C GLU A 63 -13.83 11.41 -8.97
N GLU A 64 -14.83 10.53 -9.05
CA GLU A 64 -15.97 10.49 -8.15
C GLU A 64 -15.54 10.07 -6.75
N VAL A 65 -16.05 10.78 -5.75
CA VAL A 65 -15.78 10.52 -4.34
C VAL A 65 -16.99 9.85 -3.72
N PHE A 66 -16.76 8.72 -3.05
CA PHE A 66 -17.78 7.94 -2.36
C PHE A 66 -17.24 7.36 -1.06
N SER A 67 -18.14 6.89 -0.21
CA SER A 67 -17.79 6.40 1.13
C SER A 67 -18.48 5.08 1.43
N ILE A 68 -17.80 4.21 2.19
CA ILE A 68 -18.40 2.98 2.73
C ILE A 68 -18.21 2.94 4.26
N PRO A 69 -19.17 2.38 5.01
CA PRO A 69 -19.01 2.17 6.44
C PRO A 69 -18.00 1.05 6.74
N HIS A 70 -17.30 1.17 7.86
CA HIS A 70 -16.40 0.13 8.36
C HIS A 70 -16.55 -0.04 9.88
N GLY A 71 -16.19 -1.24 10.37
CA GLY A 71 -15.96 -1.49 11.80
C GLY A 71 -14.50 -1.83 12.12
N LEU A 72 -13.71 -2.19 11.10
CA LEU A 72 -12.28 -2.48 11.20
C LEU A 72 -11.62 -2.08 9.88
N VAL A 73 -10.49 -1.38 9.97
CA VAL A 73 -9.63 -1.08 8.83
C VAL A 73 -8.29 -1.74 9.05
N VAL A 74 -7.86 -2.55 8.09
CA VAL A 74 -6.49 -3.07 8.02
C VAL A 74 -5.77 -2.31 6.91
N TRP A 75 -4.76 -1.51 7.28
CA TRP A 75 -3.98 -0.73 6.32
C TRP A 75 -2.69 -1.45 5.95
N SER A 76 -2.68 -2.09 4.80
CA SER A 76 -1.55 -2.93 4.32
C SER A 76 -0.82 -2.34 3.11
N THR A 77 -0.79 -1.01 2.98
CA THR A 77 -0.20 -0.32 1.82
C THR A 77 0.65 0.87 2.23
N GLY A 78 1.63 1.21 1.40
CA GLY A 78 2.49 2.38 1.57
C GLY A 78 3.45 2.21 2.75
N ILE A 79 4.63 1.68 2.48
CA ILE A 79 5.76 1.79 3.42
C ILE A 79 6.43 3.15 3.25
N GLY A 80 6.95 3.69 4.35
CA GLY A 80 7.64 4.97 4.37
C GLY A 80 8.97 4.89 5.11
N THR A 81 9.90 5.76 4.74
CA THR A 81 11.22 5.89 5.37
C THR A 81 11.08 6.17 6.87
N ARG A 82 11.79 5.41 7.70
CA ARG A 82 11.78 5.65 9.15
C ARG A 82 12.41 7.03 9.47
N PRO A 83 11.91 7.75 10.50
CA PRO A 83 12.42 9.09 10.85
C PRO A 83 13.94 9.16 11.05
N VAL A 84 14.54 8.15 11.69
CA VAL A 84 16.00 8.09 11.91
C VAL A 84 16.80 7.96 10.61
N VAL A 85 16.26 7.21 9.63
CA VAL A 85 16.90 7.06 8.32
C VAL A 85 16.77 8.35 7.54
N ARG A 86 15.59 8.99 7.57
CA ARG A 86 15.37 10.30 6.94
C ARG A 86 16.31 11.37 7.52
N ASP A 87 16.43 11.43 8.84
CA ASP A 87 17.35 12.36 9.51
C ASP A 87 18.79 12.13 9.06
N PHE A 88 19.26 10.88 9.06
CA PHE A 88 20.58 10.54 8.54
C PHE A 88 20.77 10.95 7.07
N MET A 89 19.76 10.72 6.21
CA MET A 89 19.77 11.13 4.81
C MET A 89 19.95 12.63 4.62
N GLU A 90 19.34 13.47 5.47
CA GLU A 90 19.56 14.93 5.42
C GLU A 90 21.02 15.29 5.68
N HIS A 91 21.66 14.65 6.67
CA HIS A 91 23.05 14.91 7.05
C HIS A 91 24.06 14.52 5.95
N ILE A 92 23.72 13.54 5.11
CA ILE A 92 24.61 13.04 4.04
C ILE A 92 24.22 13.55 2.64
N GLY A 93 23.36 14.57 2.55
CA GLY A 93 22.95 15.17 1.28
C GLY A 93 21.98 14.32 0.44
N GLN A 94 21.30 13.35 1.07
CA GLN A 94 20.33 12.45 0.45
C GLN A 94 18.87 12.73 0.85
N GLY A 95 18.56 13.82 1.56
CA GLY A 95 17.21 14.14 2.08
C GLY A 95 16.07 14.16 1.04
N HIS A 96 16.39 14.39 -0.23
CA HIS A 96 15.41 14.36 -1.34
C HIS A 96 15.00 12.96 -1.80
N ARG A 97 15.61 11.90 -1.26
CA ARG A 97 15.36 10.51 -1.66
C ARG A 97 14.36 9.82 -0.73
N ARG A 98 13.77 8.73 -1.22
CA ARG A 98 12.88 7.86 -0.40
C ARG A 98 13.64 6.81 0.42
N VAL A 99 14.84 6.44 -0.03
CA VAL A 99 15.67 5.40 0.59
C VAL A 99 17.15 5.80 0.47
N LEU A 100 18.01 5.18 1.28
CA LEU A 100 19.45 5.40 1.25
C LEU A 100 20.05 4.86 -0.04
N MET A 101 20.64 5.74 -0.83
CA MET A 101 21.34 5.32 -2.03
C MET A 101 22.61 4.56 -1.67
N THR A 102 22.73 3.33 -2.16
CA THR A 102 23.94 2.53 -2.05
C THR A 102 24.69 2.40 -3.38
N ASP A 103 25.93 1.91 -3.30
CA ASP A 103 26.64 1.34 -4.44
C ASP A 103 26.38 -0.17 -4.59
N GLU A 104 27.05 -0.80 -5.57
CA GLU A 104 26.95 -2.25 -5.85
C GLU A 104 27.51 -3.16 -4.73
N TRP A 105 28.22 -2.61 -3.75
CA TRP A 105 28.69 -3.31 -2.55
C TRP A 105 27.86 -2.96 -1.30
N LEU A 106 26.67 -2.38 -1.49
CA LEU A 106 25.73 -1.98 -0.44
C LEU A 106 26.24 -0.85 0.48
N ARG A 107 27.31 -0.15 0.11
CA ARG A 107 27.81 1.00 0.89
C ARG A 107 26.96 2.22 0.59
N VAL A 108 26.58 2.95 1.63
CA VAL A 108 25.83 4.20 1.50
C VAL A 108 26.71 5.23 0.80
N LYS A 109 26.22 5.79 -0.32
CA LYS A 109 26.97 6.79 -1.07
C LYS A 109 27.20 8.04 -0.23
N GLY A 110 28.47 8.46 -0.12
CA GLY A 110 28.90 9.57 0.74
C GLY A 110 29.37 9.13 2.12
N CYS A 111 29.47 7.82 2.39
CA CYS A 111 29.98 7.27 3.65
C CYS A 111 30.98 6.12 3.37
N GLU A 112 32.02 5.99 4.19
CA GLU A 112 33.02 4.92 4.01
C GLU A 112 32.62 3.60 4.67
N ASN A 113 32.07 3.65 5.89
CA ASN A 113 31.83 2.48 6.75
C ASN A 113 30.35 2.30 7.11
N VAL A 114 29.44 2.75 6.24
CA VAL A 114 28.00 2.63 6.43
C VAL A 114 27.41 1.83 5.29
N TYR A 115 26.61 0.83 5.63
CA TYR A 115 25.98 -0.09 4.68
C TYR A 115 24.47 -0.10 4.92
N ALA A 116 23.68 -0.27 3.85
CA ALA A 116 22.23 -0.33 3.93
C ALA A 116 21.69 -1.40 2.97
N LEU A 117 20.61 -2.08 3.38
CA LEU A 117 19.96 -3.15 2.63
C LEU A 117 18.50 -3.31 3.07
N GLY A 118 17.67 -3.90 2.20
CA GLY A 118 16.23 -4.04 2.44
C GLY A 118 15.49 -2.72 2.27
N ASP A 119 14.32 -2.57 2.88
CA ASP A 119 13.40 -1.44 2.66
C ASP A 119 13.96 -0.03 2.96
N CYS A 120 15.13 0.07 3.60
CA CYS A 120 15.77 1.36 3.87
C CYS A 120 16.75 1.82 2.76
N ALA A 121 17.05 0.98 1.76
CA ALA A 121 18.02 1.20 0.69
C ALA A 121 17.41 1.11 -0.71
#